data_AF-A0ABC8J8C7-F1
#
_entry.id   AF-A0ABC8J8C7-F1
#
_cell.length_a   1.000
_cell.length_b   1.000
_cell.length_c   1.000
_cell.angle_alpha   90.00
_cell.angle_beta   90.00
_cell.angle_gamma   90.00
#
_symmetry.space_group_name_H-M   'P 1'
#
loop_
_entity.id
_entity.type
_entity.pdbx_description
1 polymer ?
#
loop_
_entity_poly.entity_id
_entity_poly.type
_entity_poly.pdbx_seq_one_letter_code
_entity_poly.pdbx_strand_id
1 'polypeptide(L)'
;MEGKELLDQGVITTDDLYEYLKGRHGHESSVINVGLPSYALLHTLLRSIKAGAHGVLLLDGSEVTHLNRPQDKFLDWFFNPIMVLKDQIRVIKLGESEVRYLEKVVLFGNHEQRMEAWDNLGNPPQENVRAAQIQGISRRMMGMVRSVSKLPTYRRRFRQVVKALITYWLEKQGLNRTGSMSSGDFIEEV
;
A
#
# COMPACT_ATOMS: atom_id res chain seq x y z
N MET A 1 4.76 2.68 -8.49
CA MET A 1 5.85 1.72 -8.82
C MET A 1 6.14 0.77 -7.67
N GLU A 2 5.77 1.15 -6.46
CA GLU A 2 6.02 0.50 -5.17
C GLU A 2 5.66 -1.01 -5.17
N GLY A 3 4.50 -1.40 -5.72
CA GLY A 3 4.12 -2.82 -5.78
C GLY A 3 4.99 -3.67 -6.72
N LYS A 4 5.51 -3.08 -7.82
CA LYS A 4 6.43 -3.77 -8.72
C LYS A 4 7.80 -3.94 -8.08
N GLU A 5 8.28 -2.93 -7.38
CA GLU A 5 9.54 -2.98 -6.63
C GLU A 5 9.51 -4.04 -5.52
N LEU A 6 8.41 -4.13 -4.77
CA LEU A 6 8.23 -5.16 -3.75
C LEU A 6 8.21 -6.59 -4.33
N LEU A 7 7.63 -6.78 -5.53
CA LEU A 7 7.69 -8.06 -6.25
C LEU A 7 9.11 -8.38 -6.72
N ASP A 8 9.79 -7.38 -7.28
CA ASP A 8 11.15 -7.52 -7.79
C ASP A 8 12.15 -7.92 -6.70
N GLN A 9 11.91 -7.47 -5.48
CA GLN A 9 12.70 -7.81 -4.30
C GLN A 9 12.23 -9.10 -3.61
N GLY A 10 11.14 -9.74 -4.08
CA GLY A 10 10.55 -10.92 -3.47
C GLY A 10 9.90 -10.67 -2.09
N VAL A 11 9.65 -9.41 -1.73
CA VAL A 11 9.04 -9.02 -0.45
C VAL A 11 7.57 -9.41 -0.42
N ILE A 12 6.88 -9.23 -1.56
CA ILE A 12 5.59 -9.85 -1.85
C ILE A 12 5.77 -10.82 -3.01
N THR A 13 4.96 -11.87 -3.07
CA THR A 13 5.09 -12.94 -4.07
C THR A 13 3.87 -13.01 -4.99
N THR A 14 3.96 -13.73 -6.10
CA THR A 14 2.79 -14.03 -6.93
C THR A 14 1.74 -14.84 -6.18
N ASP A 15 2.16 -15.70 -5.25
CA ASP A 15 1.25 -16.49 -4.43
C ASP A 15 0.40 -15.59 -3.53
N ASP A 16 1.00 -14.55 -2.93
CA ASP A 16 0.27 -13.53 -2.17
C ASP A 16 -0.84 -12.89 -3.04
N LEU A 17 -0.50 -12.54 -4.28
CA LEU A 17 -1.43 -11.90 -5.23
C LEU A 17 -2.56 -12.85 -5.66
N TYR A 18 -2.24 -14.12 -5.94
CA TYR A 18 -3.25 -15.12 -6.31
C TYR A 18 -4.17 -15.46 -5.13
N GLU A 19 -3.65 -15.59 -3.91
CA GLU A 19 -4.46 -15.82 -2.71
C GLU A 19 -5.44 -14.66 -2.47
N TYR A 20 -5.02 -13.41 -2.70
CA TYR A 20 -5.93 -12.27 -2.69
C TYR A 20 -7.05 -12.41 -3.75
N LEU A 21 -6.73 -12.78 -4.98
CA LEU A 21 -7.71 -12.91 -6.07
C LEU A 21 -8.72 -14.04 -5.86
N LYS A 22 -8.31 -15.12 -5.16
CA LYS A 22 -9.18 -16.23 -4.74
C LYS A 22 -10.23 -15.81 -3.69
N GLY A 23 -10.11 -14.60 -3.13
CA GLY A 23 -11.06 -14.07 -2.15
C GLY A 23 -10.96 -14.73 -0.77
N ARG A 24 -9.87 -15.45 -0.48
CA ARG A 24 -9.65 -16.05 0.83
C ARG A 24 -9.36 -14.96 1.86
N HIS A 25 -9.97 -15.07 3.03
CA HIS A 25 -9.80 -14.13 4.15
C HIS A 25 -8.63 -14.53 5.05
N GLY A 26 -7.47 -14.74 4.42
CA GLY A 26 -6.24 -15.13 5.08
C GLY A 26 -5.34 -13.95 5.45
N HIS A 27 -4.28 -14.32 6.12
CA HIS A 27 -3.22 -13.46 6.59
C HIS A 27 -2.44 -12.82 5.41
N GLU A 28 -2.16 -13.58 4.37
CA GLU A 28 -1.50 -13.19 3.12
C GLU A 28 -2.38 -12.21 2.34
N SER A 29 -3.69 -12.49 2.31
CA SER A 29 -4.70 -11.59 1.74
C SER A 29 -4.70 -10.23 2.44
N SER A 30 -4.37 -10.17 3.74
CA SER A 30 -4.25 -8.90 4.47
C SER A 30 -3.00 -8.09 4.09
N VAL A 31 -1.87 -8.74 3.77
CA VAL A 31 -0.67 -8.08 3.24
C VAL A 31 -0.99 -7.40 1.92
N ILE A 32 -1.71 -8.06 1.03
CA ILE A 32 -2.08 -7.47 -0.28
C ILE A 32 -3.22 -6.45 -0.14
N ASN A 33 -4.29 -6.76 0.60
CA ASN A 33 -5.49 -5.91 0.66
C ASN A 33 -5.34 -4.68 1.56
N VAL A 34 -4.48 -4.74 2.58
CA VAL A 34 -4.27 -3.65 3.55
C VAL A 34 -2.82 -3.20 3.58
N GLY A 35 -1.89 -4.14 3.61
CA GLY A 35 -0.46 -3.85 3.73
C GLY A 35 0.09 -3.03 2.57
N LEU A 36 -0.04 -3.56 1.35
CA LEU A 36 0.47 -2.95 0.13
C LEU A 36 -0.10 -1.54 -0.13
N PRO A 37 -1.41 -1.28 0.00
CA PRO A 37 -1.93 0.09 -0.10
C PRO A 37 -1.48 1.00 1.05
N SER A 38 -1.27 0.47 2.26
CA SER A 38 -0.72 1.25 3.39
C SER A 38 0.72 1.67 3.11
N TYR A 39 1.53 0.75 2.61
CA TYR A 39 2.90 1.03 2.15
C TYR A 39 2.91 2.11 1.06
N ALA A 40 2.08 1.97 0.02
CA ALA A 40 1.98 2.98 -1.05
C ALA A 40 1.51 4.36 -0.52
N LEU A 41 0.58 4.38 0.43
CA LEU A 41 0.14 5.61 1.09
C LEU A 41 1.30 6.26 1.87
N LEU A 42 2.07 5.49 2.64
CA LEU A 42 3.24 5.99 3.36
C LEU A 42 4.22 6.69 2.42
N HIS A 43 4.62 6.06 1.31
CA HIS A 43 5.53 6.67 0.33
C HIS A 43 4.95 7.93 -0.30
N THR A 44 3.64 7.95 -0.57
CA THR A 44 2.95 9.15 -1.08
C THR A 44 3.04 10.30 -0.07
N LEU A 45 2.85 10.03 1.22
CA LEU A 45 2.97 11.05 2.27
C LEU A 45 4.40 11.51 2.47
N LEU A 46 5.37 10.60 2.50
CA LEU A 46 6.80 10.93 2.61
C LEU A 46 7.26 11.79 1.42
N ARG A 47 6.85 11.46 0.20
CA ARG A 47 7.11 12.29 -0.99
C ARG A 47 6.50 13.68 -0.84
N SER A 48 5.25 13.76 -0.40
CA SER A 48 4.56 15.04 -0.18
C SER A 48 5.28 15.91 0.86
N ILE A 49 5.76 15.29 1.96
CA ILE A 49 6.52 15.97 3.01
C ILE A 49 7.86 16.46 2.47
N LYS A 50 8.61 15.60 1.76
CA LYS A 50 9.90 15.95 1.17
C LYS A 50 9.81 17.08 0.16
N ALA A 51 8.72 17.13 -0.61
CA ALA A 51 8.45 18.20 -1.58
C ALA A 51 7.96 19.51 -0.94
N GLY A 52 7.71 19.55 0.37
CA GLY A 52 7.13 20.71 1.03
C GLY A 52 5.69 21.02 0.62
N ALA A 53 4.98 20.06 0.01
CA ALA A 53 3.61 20.23 -0.44
C ALA A 53 2.68 20.56 0.74
N HIS A 54 1.64 21.36 0.52
CA HIS A 54 0.65 21.65 1.55
C HIS A 54 -0.30 20.47 1.74
N GLY A 55 -0.76 19.86 0.64
CA GLY A 55 -1.65 18.72 0.55
C GLY A 55 -0.96 17.39 0.21
N VAL A 56 -1.68 16.48 -0.44
CA VAL A 56 -1.15 15.19 -0.89
C VAL A 56 -0.70 15.30 -2.34
N LEU A 57 0.60 15.09 -2.59
CA LEU A 57 1.19 15.10 -3.91
C LEU A 57 0.98 13.75 -4.60
N LEU A 58 0.20 13.73 -5.68
CA LEU A 58 -0.08 12.55 -6.49
C LEU A 58 1.09 12.21 -7.42
N LEU A 59 1.00 11.03 -8.07
CA LEU A 59 2.07 10.51 -8.94
C LEU A 59 2.27 11.34 -10.22
N ASP A 60 1.22 12.00 -10.71
CA ASP A 60 1.26 12.87 -11.88
C ASP A 60 1.76 14.29 -11.58
N GLY A 61 2.17 14.54 -10.33
CA GLY A 61 2.64 15.85 -9.86
C GLY A 61 1.53 16.80 -9.43
N SER A 62 0.26 16.42 -9.56
CA SER A 62 -0.85 17.22 -9.04
C SER A 62 -0.92 17.15 -7.52
N GLU A 63 -1.26 18.27 -6.88
CA GLU A 63 -1.41 18.36 -5.42
C GLU A 63 -2.88 18.46 -5.04
N VAL A 64 -3.34 17.56 -4.17
CA VAL A 64 -4.69 17.60 -3.60
C VAL A 64 -4.65 18.26 -2.23
N THR A 65 -5.33 19.40 -2.10
CA THR A 65 -5.44 20.22 -0.89
C THR A 65 -6.89 20.31 -0.43
N HIS A 66 -7.13 20.97 0.71
CA HIS A 66 -8.49 21.27 1.17
C HIS A 66 -9.30 22.13 0.17
N LEU A 67 -8.63 22.87 -0.71
CA LEU A 67 -9.27 23.80 -1.65
C LEU A 67 -9.73 23.13 -2.95
N ASN A 68 -9.02 22.09 -3.42
CA ASN A 68 -9.28 21.43 -4.69
C ASN A 68 -9.69 19.95 -4.57
N ARG A 69 -9.73 19.40 -3.35
CA ARG A 69 -10.28 18.06 -3.11
C ARG A 69 -11.73 17.97 -3.61
N PRO A 70 -12.18 16.81 -4.09
CA PRO A 70 -13.57 16.65 -4.50
C PRO A 70 -14.52 16.88 -3.30
N GLN A 71 -15.60 17.61 -3.56
CA GLN A 71 -16.59 18.02 -2.54
C GLN A 71 -17.60 16.91 -2.28
N ASP A 72 -17.13 15.81 -1.69
CA ASP A 72 -17.95 14.66 -1.36
C ASP A 72 -17.76 14.29 0.12
N LYS A 73 -18.86 14.07 0.86
CA LYS A 73 -18.81 13.82 2.31
C LYS A 73 -17.96 12.60 2.68
N PHE A 74 -17.95 11.58 1.83
CA PHE A 74 -17.14 10.38 2.06
C PHE A 74 -15.65 10.68 1.81
N LEU A 75 -15.33 11.44 0.76
CA LEU A 75 -13.95 11.89 0.51
C LEU A 75 -13.46 12.85 1.59
N ASP A 76 -14.35 13.66 2.17
CA ASP A 76 -14.03 14.53 3.29
C ASP A 76 -13.64 13.76 4.54
N TRP A 77 -14.43 12.73 4.85
CA TRP A 77 -14.17 11.82 5.95
C TRP A 77 -12.82 11.08 5.79
N PHE A 78 -12.40 10.79 4.55
CA PHE A 78 -11.13 10.12 4.28
C PHE A 78 -9.92 11.06 4.21
N PHE A 79 -10.09 12.23 3.60
CA PHE A 79 -9.00 13.16 3.32
C PHE A 79 -8.45 13.81 4.58
N ASN A 80 -9.31 14.24 5.51
CA ASN A 80 -8.87 14.91 6.74
C ASN A 80 -7.97 14.02 7.61
N PRO A 81 -8.31 12.75 7.88
CA PRO A 81 -7.40 11.81 8.55
C PRO A 81 -6.04 11.63 7.86
N ILE A 82 -5.99 11.63 6.53
CA ILE A 82 -4.72 11.55 5.78
C ILE A 82 -3.86 12.80 6.03
N MET A 83 -4.48 13.98 6.00
CA MET A 83 -3.78 15.24 6.27
C MET A 83 -3.20 15.28 7.68
N VAL A 84 -3.99 14.89 8.68
CA VAL A 84 -3.53 14.76 10.08
C VAL A 84 -2.36 13.77 10.18
N LEU A 85 -2.45 12.62 9.51
CA LEU A 85 -1.38 11.62 9.52
C LEU A 85 -0.10 12.14 8.89
N LYS A 86 -0.20 12.84 7.75
CA LYS A 86 0.93 13.50 7.08
C LYS A 86 1.62 14.50 8.01
N ASP A 87 0.85 15.36 8.67
CA ASP A 87 1.39 16.36 9.59
C ASP A 87 2.10 15.73 10.79
N GLN A 88 1.59 14.62 11.31
CA GLN A 88 2.25 13.91 12.40
C GLN A 88 3.55 13.24 11.97
N ILE A 89 3.58 12.60 10.79
CA ILE A 89 4.83 12.03 10.25
C ILE A 89 5.87 13.17 10.07
N ARG A 90 5.43 14.32 9.56
CA ARG A 90 6.30 15.51 9.40
C ARG A 90 6.86 16.00 10.73
N VAL A 91 6.03 16.10 11.77
CA VAL A 91 6.43 16.63 13.08
C VAL A 91 7.34 15.66 13.84
N ILE A 92 7.07 14.36 13.76
CA ILE A 92 7.87 13.32 14.45
C ILE A 92 9.30 13.23 13.88
N LYS A 93 9.51 13.62 12.61
CA LYS A 93 10.83 13.64 11.95
C LYS A 93 11.55 12.29 12.09
N LEU A 94 10.89 11.23 11.62
CA LEU A 94 11.43 9.87 11.62
C LEU A 94 12.78 9.83 10.88
N GLY A 95 13.77 9.16 11.49
CA GLY A 95 15.04 8.85 10.85
C GLY A 95 14.88 7.77 9.78
N GLU A 96 15.89 7.58 8.94
CA GLU A 96 15.81 6.63 7.82
C GLU A 96 15.52 5.19 8.26
N SER A 97 16.22 4.70 9.29
CA SER A 97 15.96 3.37 9.89
C SER A 97 14.53 3.23 10.42
N GLU A 98 13.95 4.32 10.93
CA GLU A 98 12.60 4.30 11.51
C GLU A 98 11.52 4.35 10.44
N VAL A 99 11.78 5.06 9.35
CA VAL A 99 10.95 5.01 8.15
C VAL A 99 10.93 3.57 7.61
N ARG A 100 12.10 2.93 7.48
CA ARG A 100 12.23 1.52 7.08
C ARG A 100 11.52 0.57 8.04
N TYR A 101 11.58 0.82 9.34
CA TYR A 101 10.82 0.04 10.32
C TYR A 101 9.31 0.28 10.19
N LEU A 102 8.87 1.52 10.00
CA LEU A 102 7.46 1.84 9.76
C LEU A 102 6.94 1.16 8.49
N GLU A 103 7.73 1.14 7.41
CA GLU A 103 7.46 0.42 6.16
C GLU A 103 7.15 -1.07 6.42
N LYS A 104 8.00 -1.76 7.20
CA LYS A 104 7.76 -3.15 7.62
C LYS A 104 6.41 -3.29 8.32
N VAL A 105 6.17 -2.45 9.34
CA VAL A 105 4.97 -2.54 10.17
C VAL A 105 3.70 -2.26 9.35
N VAL A 106 3.71 -1.30 8.42
CA VAL A 106 2.52 -1.00 7.60
C VAL A 106 2.29 -2.03 6.51
N LEU A 107 3.34 -2.65 5.96
CA LEU A 107 3.20 -3.68 4.91
C LEU A 107 2.74 -5.01 5.49
N PHE A 108 3.34 -5.45 6.60
CA PHE A 108 3.12 -6.78 7.15
C PHE A 108 2.13 -6.80 8.32
N GLY A 109 1.86 -5.67 8.97
CA GLY A 109 0.93 -5.61 10.09
C GLY A 109 1.38 -6.51 11.24
N ASN A 110 0.65 -7.61 11.45
CA ASN A 110 0.93 -8.59 12.51
C ASN A 110 1.75 -9.80 12.02
N HIS A 111 2.31 -9.74 10.81
CA HIS A 111 3.14 -10.80 10.23
C HIS A 111 4.60 -10.72 10.69
N GLU A 112 4.83 -11.05 11.96
CA GLU A 112 6.15 -10.96 12.60
C GLU A 112 7.22 -11.73 11.82
N GLN A 113 6.93 -12.97 11.40
CA GLN A 113 7.88 -13.78 10.61
C GLN A 113 8.29 -13.10 9.29
N ARG A 114 7.35 -12.43 8.59
CA ARG A 114 7.68 -11.72 7.34
C ARG A 114 8.40 -10.40 7.59
N MET A 115 8.08 -9.73 8.70
CA MET A 115 8.81 -8.53 9.12
C MET A 115 10.26 -8.85 9.47
N GLU A 116 10.51 -9.99 10.11
CA GLU A 116 11.86 -10.48 10.43
C GLU A 116 12.62 -10.93 9.18
N ALA A 117 11.95 -11.63 8.25
CA ALA A 117 12.56 -12.12 7.02
C ALA A 117 12.95 -10.99 6.04
N TRP A 118 12.27 -9.85 6.06
CA TRP A 118 12.60 -8.73 5.18
C TRP A 118 13.72 -7.87 5.76
N ASP A 119 14.96 -8.03 5.28
CA ASP A 119 16.05 -7.15 5.68
C ASP A 119 16.07 -5.84 4.86
N ASN A 120 15.26 -4.86 5.26
CA ASN A 120 15.32 -3.50 4.73
C ASN A 120 16.17 -2.54 5.57
N LEU A 121 17.01 -3.06 6.50
CA LEU A 121 17.76 -2.29 7.50
C LEU A 121 16.90 -1.48 8.49
N GLY A 122 15.57 -1.67 8.49
CA GLY A 122 14.66 -1.06 9.44
C GLY A 122 14.60 -1.86 10.74
N ASN A 123 15.11 -1.26 11.82
CA ASN A 123 15.11 -1.85 13.16
C ASN A 123 14.11 -1.14 14.09
N PRO A 124 13.50 -1.87 15.05
CA PRO A 124 12.63 -1.26 16.04
C PRO A 124 13.39 -0.18 16.84
N PRO A 125 12.77 0.99 17.13
CA PRO A 125 13.38 2.00 17.98
C PRO A 125 13.68 1.45 19.37
N GLN A 126 14.83 1.82 19.93
CA GLN A 126 15.20 1.46 21.31
C GLN A 126 14.33 2.19 22.34
N GLU A 127 13.87 3.39 22.01
CA GLU A 127 13.03 4.20 22.88
C GLU A 127 11.55 3.79 22.82
N ASN A 128 10.97 3.41 23.95
CA ASN A 128 9.57 3.00 24.06
C ASN A 128 8.57 4.04 23.53
N VAL A 129 8.82 5.33 23.82
CA VAL A 129 7.96 6.42 23.35
C VAL A 129 7.97 6.48 21.81
N ARG A 130 9.15 6.30 21.21
CA ARG A 130 9.33 6.37 19.76
C ARG A 130 8.74 5.16 19.05
N ALA A 131 8.93 3.97 19.61
CA ALA A 131 8.24 2.77 19.17
C ALA A 131 6.71 2.94 19.23
N ALA A 132 6.18 3.50 20.33
CA ALA A 132 4.75 3.76 20.48
C ALA A 132 4.21 4.78 19.45
N GLN A 133 5.00 5.81 19.10
CA GLN A 133 4.65 6.77 18.04
C GLN A 133 4.54 6.11 16.67
N ILE A 134 5.53 5.31 16.27
CA ILE A 134 5.53 4.56 15.01
C ILE A 134 4.33 3.61 14.95
N GLN A 135 4.09 2.88 16.04
CA GLN A 135 2.94 1.98 16.15
C GLN A 135 1.60 2.73 16.10
N GLY A 136 1.54 3.95 16.66
CA GLY A 136 0.36 4.81 16.55
C GLY A 136 0.10 5.31 15.14
N ILE A 137 1.14 5.63 14.37
CA ILE A 137 1.04 5.98 12.94
C ILE A 137 0.58 4.77 12.14
N SER A 138 1.24 3.61 12.31
CA SER A 138 0.95 2.41 11.54
C SER A 138 -0.49 1.93 11.72
N ARG A 139 -0.99 1.87 12.96
CA ARG A 139 -2.39 1.49 13.27
C ARG A 139 -3.40 2.39 12.58
N ARG A 140 -3.16 3.70 12.58
CA ARG A 140 -4.09 4.67 11.96
C ARG A 140 -4.07 4.56 10.45
N MET A 141 -2.89 4.43 9.85
CA MET A 141 -2.74 4.22 8.42
C MET A 141 -3.45 2.94 7.96
N MET A 142 -3.12 1.80 8.56
CA MET A 142 -3.74 0.51 8.25
C MET A 142 -5.24 0.51 8.54
N GLY A 143 -5.68 1.20 9.60
CA GLY A 143 -7.10 1.35 9.93
C GLY A 143 -7.89 2.08 8.84
N MET A 144 -7.35 3.20 8.34
CA MET A 144 -7.95 3.95 7.22
C MET A 144 -8.03 3.10 5.96
N VAL A 145 -6.91 2.47 5.56
CA VAL A 145 -6.84 1.60 4.39
C VAL A 145 -7.81 0.44 4.53
N ARG A 146 -7.86 -0.22 5.69
CA ARG A 146 -8.79 -1.31 5.97
C ARG A 146 -10.24 -0.87 5.81
N SER A 147 -10.60 0.33 6.26
CA SER A 147 -11.95 0.87 6.08
C SER A 147 -12.29 1.06 4.60
N VAL A 148 -11.42 1.71 3.83
CA VAL A 148 -11.61 1.94 2.39
C VAL A 148 -11.60 0.62 1.60
N SER A 149 -10.81 -0.37 2.02
CA SER A 149 -10.73 -1.70 1.39
C SER A 149 -12.05 -2.47 1.41
N LYS A 150 -13.01 -2.06 2.25
CA LYS A 150 -14.34 -2.67 2.31
C LYS A 150 -15.29 -2.18 1.21
N LEU A 151 -14.96 -1.07 0.54
CA LEU A 151 -15.84 -0.45 -0.45
C LEU A 151 -15.83 -1.24 -1.76
N PRO A 152 -17.01 -1.53 -2.36
CA PRO A 152 -17.09 -2.30 -3.61
C PRO A 152 -16.30 -1.67 -4.76
N THR A 153 -16.34 -0.34 -4.87
CA THR A 153 -15.63 0.43 -5.90
C THR A 153 -14.11 0.33 -5.73
N TYR A 154 -13.62 0.43 -4.49
CA TYR A 154 -12.21 0.22 -4.18
C TYR A 154 -11.79 -1.21 -4.52
N ARG A 155 -12.51 -2.22 -4.03
CA ARG A 155 -12.21 -3.64 -4.28
C ARG A 155 -12.13 -3.94 -5.78
N ARG A 156 -13.09 -3.44 -6.56
CA ARG A 156 -13.09 -3.63 -8.02
C ARG A 156 -11.86 -3.01 -8.68
N ARG A 157 -11.49 -1.78 -8.29
CA ARG A 157 -10.30 -1.10 -8.84
C ARG A 157 -9.00 -1.77 -8.38
N PHE A 158 -8.88 -2.10 -7.11
CA PHE A 158 -7.69 -2.71 -6.54
C PHE A 158 -7.44 -4.12 -7.09
N ARG A 159 -8.51 -4.90 -7.37
CA ARG A 159 -8.40 -6.17 -8.10
C ARG A 159 -7.71 -6.02 -9.46
N GLN A 160 -7.94 -4.91 -10.18
CA GLN A 160 -7.26 -4.65 -11.45
C GLN A 160 -5.77 -4.31 -11.25
N VAL A 161 -5.44 -3.58 -10.17
CA VAL A 161 -4.04 -3.33 -9.79
C VAL A 161 -3.31 -4.64 -9.53
N VAL A 162 -3.91 -5.55 -8.77
CA VAL A 162 -3.33 -6.87 -8.48
C VAL A 162 -3.13 -7.70 -9.75
N LYS A 163 -4.12 -7.70 -10.67
CA LYS A 163 -3.95 -8.36 -11.98
C LYS A 163 -2.79 -7.76 -12.78
N ALA A 164 -2.67 -6.44 -12.82
CA ALA A 164 -1.57 -5.77 -13.52
C ALA A 164 -0.19 -6.09 -12.92
N LEU A 165 -0.12 -6.29 -11.60
CA LEU A 165 1.11 -6.74 -10.93
C LEU A 165 1.49 -8.18 -11.32
N ILE A 166 0.51 -9.08 -11.42
CA ILE A 166 0.74 -10.45 -11.91
C ILE A 166 1.22 -10.42 -13.36
N THR A 167 0.53 -9.68 -14.25
CA THR A 167 0.94 -9.55 -15.65
C THR A 167 2.37 -9.02 -15.77
N TYR A 168 2.71 -7.97 -15.03
CA TYR A 168 4.06 -7.43 -14.98
C TYR A 168 5.11 -8.50 -14.63
N TRP A 169 4.83 -9.32 -13.62
CA TRP A 169 5.76 -10.37 -13.20
C TRP A 169 5.93 -11.46 -14.25
N LEU A 170 4.83 -11.90 -14.88
CA LEU A 170 4.86 -12.91 -15.95
C LEU A 170 5.63 -12.42 -17.18
N GLU A 171 5.42 -11.17 -17.59
CA GLU A 171 6.18 -10.54 -18.68
C GLU A 171 7.67 -10.49 -18.36
N LYS A 172 8.01 -10.10 -17.13
CA LYS A 172 9.40 -10.02 -16.66
C LYS A 172 10.11 -11.37 -16.67
N GLN A 173 9.41 -12.46 -16.32
CA GLN A 173 9.98 -13.82 -16.38
C GLN A 173 10.03 -14.40 -17.80
N GLY A 174 9.56 -13.68 -18.82
CA GLY A 174 9.48 -14.19 -20.19
C GLY A 174 8.39 -15.25 -20.40
N LEU A 175 7.50 -15.45 -19.41
CA LEU A 175 6.43 -16.45 -19.44
C LEU A 175 5.28 -16.07 -20.39
N ASN A 176 5.24 -14.82 -20.87
CA ASN A 176 4.25 -14.33 -21.84
C ASN A 176 4.67 -14.46 -23.32
N ARG A 177 5.77 -15.16 -23.64
CA ARG A 177 6.20 -15.33 -25.05
C ARG A 177 5.55 -16.48 -25.82
N THR A 178 4.58 -17.19 -25.24
CA THR A 178 3.78 -18.18 -25.97
C THR A 178 2.31 -18.11 -25.56
N GLY A 179 1.52 -17.36 -26.32
CA GLY A 179 0.08 -17.28 -26.14
C GLY A 179 -0.51 -16.01 -26.71
N SER A 180 -0.59 -15.93 -28.04
CA SER A 180 -1.52 -15.03 -28.71
C SER A 180 -2.94 -15.39 -28.26
N MET A 181 -3.44 -14.75 -27.20
CA MET A 181 -4.85 -14.79 -26.85
C MET A 181 -5.58 -13.81 -27.76
N SER A 182 -6.17 -14.33 -28.84
CA SER A 182 -7.13 -13.56 -29.62
C SER A 182 -8.33 -13.22 -28.74
N SER A 183 -8.80 -11.99 -28.87
CA SER A 183 -10.07 -11.53 -28.30
C SER A 183 -11.22 -12.41 -28.81
N GLY A 184 -11.84 -13.16 -27.91
CA GLY A 184 -12.99 -14.01 -28.21
C GLY A 184 -12.91 -15.28 -27.39
N ASP A 185 -13.54 -15.26 -26.22
CA ASP A 185 -14.24 -16.39 -25.58
C ASP A 185 -14.36 -16.12 -24.07
N PHE A 186 -15.32 -15.25 -23.75
CA PHE A 186 -16.12 -15.40 -22.54
C PHE A 186 -17.55 -15.55 -23.01
N ILE A 187 -17.89 -16.75 -23.47
CA ILE A 187 -19.26 -17.23 -23.49
C ILE A 187 -19.44 -18.08 -22.23
N GLU A 188 -20.57 -17.80 -21.58
CA GLU A 188 -21.24 -18.51 -20.48
C GLU A 188 -20.86 -19.97 -20.24
N GLU A 189 -20.86 -20.36 -18.95
CA GLU A 189 -21.73 -21.48 -18.53
C GLU A 189 -21.99 -21.44 -17.01
N VAL A 190 -23.29 -21.36 -16.69
CA VAL A 190 -24.11 -21.80 -15.53
C VAL A 190 -23.68 -21.46 -14.10
#